data_AF-A0A0E3M868-F1
#
_entry.id   AF-A0A0E3M868-F1
#
_cell.length_a   1.000
_cell.length_b   1.000
_cell.length_c   1.000
_cell.angle_alpha   90.00
_cell.angle_beta   90.00
_cell.angle_gamma   90.00
#
_symmetry.space_group_name_H-M   'P 1'
#
loop_
_entity.id
_entity.type
_entity.pdbx_description
1 polymer ?
#
loop_
_entity_poly.entity_id
_entity_poly.type
_entity_poly.pdbx_seq_one_letter_code
_entity_poly.pdbx_strand_id
1 'polypeptide(L)'
;MTIATIANKNNQQEELIQNALKIKDSSSKEKTLKELGISEKDASSKIQKALNFKAEEILFPPRIIALLVFLGIVLAANKFICGWACQFGTLKDFIFRLNRDSKDKEGIFKQYKIPFYISNTIRIVFFILFTFIAFVWSFDIVEAINPFTIFKPAALTSISIVFIFLLLVSSLFIYRPWCHLFCPFGLLGWIVKKCSRYKI
;
A
#
# COMPACT_ATOMS: atom_id res chain seq x y z
N MET A 1 23.91 6.25 -32.30
CA MET A 1 23.91 5.18 -31.28
C MET A 1 22.60 4.40 -31.38
N THR A 2 22.57 3.10 -31.08
CA THR A 2 21.34 2.29 -31.01
C THR A 2 20.72 2.39 -29.62
N ILE A 3 19.45 2.00 -29.48
CA ILE A 3 18.69 2.07 -28.21
C ILE A 3 19.36 1.23 -27.11
N ALA A 4 19.89 0.05 -27.48
CA ALA A 4 20.61 -0.84 -26.56
C ALA A 4 21.90 -0.21 -25.99
N THR A 5 22.65 0.56 -26.79
CA THR A 5 23.86 1.23 -26.30
C THR A 5 23.53 2.34 -25.30
N ILE A 6 22.40 3.02 -25.47
CA ILE A 6 21.96 4.11 -24.57
C ILE A 6 21.38 3.52 -23.26
N ALA A 7 20.66 2.40 -23.35
CA ALA A 7 20.20 1.64 -22.20
C ALA A 7 21.35 1.21 -21.32
N ASN A 8 22.39 0.63 -21.92
CA ASN A 8 23.55 0.13 -21.20
C ASN A 8 24.38 1.29 -20.61
N LYS A 9 24.54 2.41 -21.34
CA LYS A 9 25.26 3.60 -20.85
C LYS A 9 24.58 4.25 -19.64
N ASN A 10 23.26 4.21 -19.56
CA ASN A 10 22.50 4.81 -18.47
C ASN A 10 22.08 3.80 -17.40
N ASN A 11 22.44 2.51 -17.55
CA ASN A 11 21.99 1.42 -16.68
C ASN A 11 20.46 1.40 -16.50
N GLN A 12 19.73 1.64 -17.61
CA GLN A 12 18.27 1.74 -17.65
C GLN A 12 17.70 0.66 -18.56
N GLN A 13 16.47 0.20 -18.26
CA GLN A 13 15.78 -0.78 -19.10
C GLN A 13 15.49 -0.21 -20.50
N GLU A 14 15.65 -1.03 -21.54
CA GLU A 14 15.40 -0.63 -22.93
C GLU A 14 13.96 -0.16 -23.15
N GLU A 15 13.01 -0.77 -22.43
CA GLU A 15 11.59 -0.42 -22.46
C GLU A 15 11.31 1.01 -21.97
N LEU A 16 12.10 1.51 -21.00
CA LEU A 16 11.99 2.88 -20.52
C LEU A 16 12.41 3.90 -21.57
N ILE A 17 13.46 3.58 -22.32
CA ILE A 17 13.98 4.44 -23.39
C ILE A 17 13.05 4.41 -24.60
N GLN A 18 12.45 3.25 -24.91
CA GLN A 18 11.44 3.13 -25.97
C GLN A 18 10.19 3.97 -25.66
N ASN A 19 9.70 3.91 -24.42
CA ASN A 19 8.58 4.72 -23.95
C ASN A 19 8.91 6.22 -23.94
N ALA A 20 10.12 6.60 -23.50
CA ALA A 20 10.59 8.00 -23.52
C ALA A 20 10.70 8.57 -24.94
N LEU A 21 11.02 7.73 -25.92
CA LEU A 21 11.15 8.11 -27.34
C LEU A 21 9.87 7.89 -28.16
N LYS A 22 8.79 7.37 -27.54
CA LYS A 22 7.50 7.05 -28.18
C LYS A 22 7.61 6.11 -29.39
N ILE A 23 8.53 5.15 -29.36
CA ILE A 23 8.73 4.19 -30.46
C ILE A 23 7.89 2.94 -30.18
N LYS A 24 6.85 2.69 -30.99
CA LYS A 24 5.94 1.53 -30.84
C LYS A 24 6.35 0.28 -31.64
N ASP A 25 7.22 0.42 -32.65
CA ASP A 25 7.53 -0.67 -33.58
C ASP A 25 8.81 -1.45 -33.25
N SER A 26 8.70 -2.79 -33.21
CA SER A 26 9.83 -3.71 -32.98
C SER A 26 10.87 -3.71 -34.12
N SER A 27 10.54 -3.18 -35.30
CA SER A 27 11.48 -3.01 -36.44
C SER A 27 12.43 -1.82 -36.29
N SER A 28 12.15 -0.90 -35.36
CA SER A 28 12.97 0.31 -35.12
C SER A 28 14.07 0.11 -34.05
N LYS A 29 14.23 -1.12 -33.52
CA LYS A 29 15.20 -1.47 -32.47
C LYS A 29 16.65 -1.41 -32.93
N GLU A 30 16.90 -1.68 -34.21
CA GLU A 30 18.25 -1.69 -34.81
C GLU A 30 18.63 -0.37 -35.46
N LYS A 31 17.66 0.54 -35.67
CA LYS A 31 17.90 1.80 -36.37
C LYS A 31 18.71 2.77 -35.51
N THR A 32 19.71 3.38 -36.11
CA THR A 32 20.58 4.33 -35.44
C THR A 32 19.81 5.63 -35.21
N LEU A 33 20.00 6.34 -34.10
CA LEU A 33 19.36 7.65 -33.83
C LEU A 33 19.39 8.65 -35.02
N LYS A 34 20.43 8.55 -35.86
CA LYS A 34 20.59 9.33 -37.10
C LYS A 34 19.57 8.98 -38.19
N GLU A 35 19.19 7.72 -38.33
CA GLU A 35 18.17 7.24 -39.28
C GLU A 35 16.75 7.62 -38.85
N LEU A 36 16.55 7.90 -37.56
CA LEU A 36 15.30 8.40 -37.01
C LEU A 36 15.19 9.93 -37.07
N GLY A 37 16.22 10.63 -37.56
CA GLY A 37 16.24 12.09 -37.64
C GLY A 37 16.30 12.79 -36.28
N ILE A 38 16.69 12.08 -35.21
CA ILE A 38 16.69 12.61 -33.84
C ILE A 38 18.12 13.01 -33.44
N SER A 39 18.30 14.29 -33.11
CA SER A 39 19.57 14.80 -32.57
C SER A 39 19.89 14.17 -31.21
N GLU A 40 21.15 13.82 -30.96
CA GLU A 40 21.59 13.15 -29.72
C GLU A 40 21.29 13.97 -28.44
N LYS A 41 21.26 15.31 -28.57
CA LYS A 41 20.86 16.21 -27.47
C LYS A 41 19.36 16.13 -27.14
N ASP A 42 18.51 15.97 -28.14
CA ASP A 42 17.07 15.86 -27.96
C ASP A 42 16.66 14.49 -27.40
N ALA A 43 17.37 13.43 -27.82
CA ALA A 43 17.17 12.10 -27.24
C ALA A 43 17.52 12.09 -25.75
N SER A 44 18.66 12.67 -25.38
CA SER A 44 19.12 12.71 -23.99
C SER A 44 18.18 13.54 -23.09
N SER A 45 17.67 14.67 -23.58
CA SER A 45 16.74 15.52 -22.81
C SER A 45 15.36 14.87 -22.61
N LYS A 46 14.85 14.13 -23.61
CA LYS A 46 13.59 13.37 -23.50
C LYS A 46 13.72 12.19 -22.54
N ILE A 47 14.84 11.46 -22.60
CA ILE A 47 15.14 10.36 -21.68
C ILE A 47 15.26 10.90 -20.24
N GLN A 48 15.98 11.99 -20.03
CA GLN A 48 16.11 12.62 -18.70
C GLN A 48 14.74 13.04 -18.13
N LYS A 49 13.88 13.63 -18.95
CA LYS A 49 12.52 14.02 -18.53
C LYS A 49 11.65 12.81 -18.19
N ALA A 50 11.72 11.74 -18.97
CA ALA A 50 10.97 10.51 -18.70
C ALA A 50 11.47 9.81 -17.42
N LEU A 51 12.77 9.84 -17.15
CA LEU A 51 13.36 9.31 -15.92
C LEU A 51 12.89 10.08 -14.68
N ASN A 52 12.90 11.43 -14.76
CA ASN A 52 12.42 12.26 -13.66
C ASN A 52 10.91 12.05 -13.42
N PHE A 53 10.11 11.94 -14.47
CA PHE A 53 8.67 11.68 -14.35
C PHE A 53 8.37 10.32 -13.71
N LYS A 54 9.12 9.26 -14.08
CA LYS A 54 8.96 7.94 -13.46
C LYS A 54 9.41 7.93 -11.99
N ALA A 55 10.45 8.69 -11.64
CA ALA A 55 10.87 8.84 -10.25
C ALA A 55 9.78 9.53 -9.40
N GLU A 56 9.13 10.57 -9.93
CA GLU A 56 7.99 11.23 -9.28
C GLU A 56 6.77 10.30 -9.15
N GLU A 57 6.54 9.42 -10.12
CA GLU A 57 5.46 8.42 -10.10
C GLU A 57 5.72 7.29 -9.10
N ILE A 58 6.97 6.86 -8.92
CA ILE A 58 7.33 5.88 -7.88
C ILE A 58 7.24 6.51 -6.48
N LEU A 59 7.56 7.80 -6.39
CA LEU A 59 7.70 8.54 -5.14
C LEU A 59 6.55 9.54 -4.98
N PHE A 60 5.30 9.11 -5.16
CA PHE A 60 4.09 9.95 -5.01
C PHE A 60 4.15 10.77 -3.71
N PRO A 61 4.54 12.07 -3.76
CA PRO A 61 4.84 12.85 -2.57
C PRO A 61 3.66 12.96 -1.58
N PRO A 62 2.39 13.04 -2.03
CA PRO A 62 1.25 13.07 -1.13
C PRO A 62 1.13 11.86 -0.22
N ARG A 63 1.51 10.66 -0.68
CA ARG A 63 1.39 9.42 0.11
C ARG A 63 2.43 9.37 1.22
N ILE A 64 3.65 9.83 0.94
CA ILE A 64 4.73 9.89 1.94
C ILE A 64 4.41 10.95 2.99
N ILE A 65 3.93 12.12 2.59
CA ILE A 65 3.51 13.17 3.52
C ILE A 65 2.39 12.65 4.43
N ALA A 66 1.37 11.99 3.87
CA ALA A 66 0.30 11.39 4.67
C ALA A 66 0.81 10.33 5.65
N LEU A 67 1.73 9.45 5.22
CA LEU A 67 2.38 8.46 6.08
C LEU A 67 3.15 9.12 7.23
N LEU A 68 3.94 10.16 6.95
CA LEU A 68 4.70 10.90 7.96
C LEU A 68 3.79 11.60 8.96
N VAL A 69 2.72 12.25 8.49
CA VAL A 69 1.71 12.88 9.36
C VAL A 69 1.04 11.85 10.26
N PHE A 70 0.61 10.70 9.71
CA PHE A 70 0.00 9.63 10.51
C PHE A 70 0.97 9.06 11.54
N LEU A 71 2.25 8.85 11.18
CA LEU A 71 3.27 8.40 12.12
C LEU A 71 3.54 9.44 13.22
N GLY A 72 3.57 10.72 12.87
CA GLY A 72 3.69 11.83 13.82
C GLY A 72 2.52 11.88 14.82
N ILE A 73 1.29 11.67 14.34
CA ILE A 73 0.11 11.58 15.22
C ILE A 73 0.21 10.34 16.11
N VAL A 74 0.69 9.20 15.61
CA VAL A 74 0.89 8.00 16.45
C VAL A 74 1.92 8.23 17.56
N LEU A 75 2.95 9.04 17.32
CA LEU A 75 3.90 9.46 18.36
C LEU A 75 3.23 10.29 19.45
N ALA A 76 2.29 11.16 19.09
CA ALA A 76 1.58 12.04 20.03
C ALA A 76 0.40 11.35 20.75
N ALA A 77 -0.42 10.59 20.01
CA ALA A 77 -1.64 9.95 20.47
C ALA A 77 -1.71 8.51 19.95
N ASN A 78 -1.14 7.61 20.74
CA ASN A 78 -1.10 6.18 20.45
C ASN A 78 -2.52 5.60 20.24
N LYS A 79 -2.69 4.70 19.27
CA LYS A 79 -3.97 4.08 18.85
C LYS A 79 -5.06 5.03 18.36
N PHE A 80 -4.88 6.36 18.41
CA PHE A 80 -5.88 7.33 17.96
C PHE A 80 -6.16 7.21 16.46
N ILE A 81 -5.12 7.04 15.64
CA ILE A 81 -5.28 6.89 14.18
C ILE A 81 -6.17 5.68 13.84
N CYS A 82 -5.88 4.51 14.39
CA CYS A 82 -6.67 3.31 14.11
C CYS A 82 -8.08 3.41 14.71
N GLY A 83 -8.21 4.11 15.85
CA GLY A 83 -9.45 4.29 16.61
C GLY A 83 -10.45 5.25 15.99
N TRP A 84 -9.97 6.38 15.47
CA TRP A 84 -10.78 7.53 15.06
C TRP A 84 -10.50 7.99 13.63
N ALA A 85 -9.23 8.03 13.19
CA ALA A 85 -8.88 8.55 11.86
C ALA A 85 -9.12 7.53 10.73
N CYS A 86 -8.93 6.24 11.02
CA CYS A 86 -9.11 5.17 10.06
C CYS A 86 -10.60 4.81 9.93
N GLN A 87 -11.22 5.21 8.82
CA GLN A 87 -12.64 4.93 8.53
C GLN A 87 -13.00 3.45 8.72
N PHE A 88 -12.19 2.54 8.16
CA PHE A 88 -12.40 1.10 8.30
C PHE A 88 -12.20 0.61 9.75
N GLY A 89 -11.28 1.24 10.48
CA GLY A 89 -11.07 0.97 11.90
C GLY A 89 -12.29 1.31 12.74
N THR A 90 -12.83 2.51 12.56
CA THR A 90 -14.04 3.00 13.22
C THR A 90 -15.25 2.13 12.87
N LEU A 91 -15.42 1.75 11.60
CA LEU A 91 -16.50 0.87 11.17
C LEU A 91 -16.48 -0.48 11.90
N LYS A 92 -15.31 -1.12 12.04
CA LYS A 92 -15.20 -2.39 12.77
C LYS A 92 -15.38 -2.22 14.28
N ASP A 93 -14.98 -1.09 14.86
CA ASP A 93 -15.24 -0.82 16.29
C ASP A 93 -16.73 -0.65 16.55
N PHE A 94 -17.43 0.03 15.64
CA PHE A 94 -18.89 0.15 15.67
C PHE A 94 -19.55 -1.23 15.61
N ILE A 95 -19.17 -2.06 14.63
CA ILE A 95 -19.70 -3.43 14.49
C ILE A 95 -19.41 -4.29 15.72
N PHE A 96 -18.19 -4.20 16.28
CA PHE A 96 -17.84 -4.93 17.50
C PHE A 96 -18.72 -4.50 18.70
N ARG A 97 -19.10 -3.23 18.77
CA ARG A 97 -19.99 -2.69 19.81
C ARG A 97 -21.46 -3.00 19.56
N LEU A 98 -21.90 -3.22 18.32
CA LEU A 98 -23.27 -3.69 18.03
C LEU A 98 -23.58 -5.03 18.70
N ASN A 99 -22.56 -5.86 18.96
CA ASN A 99 -22.71 -7.10 19.69
C ASN A 99 -22.81 -6.90 21.22
N ARG A 100 -22.62 -5.69 21.78
CA ARG A 100 -22.73 -5.38 23.22
C ARG A 100 -24.04 -4.65 23.53
N ASP A 101 -24.65 -4.98 24.66
CA ASP A 101 -25.85 -4.29 25.15
C ASP A 101 -25.50 -2.95 25.84
N SER A 102 -26.49 -2.05 25.98
CA SER A 102 -26.37 -0.74 26.65
C SER A 102 -25.92 -0.83 28.12
N LYS A 103 -26.10 -2.01 28.74
CA LYS A 103 -25.64 -2.31 30.11
C LYS A 103 -24.25 -2.94 30.16
N ASP A 104 -23.59 -3.04 29.01
CA ASP A 104 -22.26 -3.63 28.86
C ASP A 104 -22.14 -5.05 29.44
N LYS A 105 -23.20 -5.85 29.26
CA LYS A 105 -23.25 -7.26 29.65
C LYS A 105 -22.67 -8.13 28.53
N GLU A 106 -22.42 -9.41 28.83
CA GLU A 106 -21.98 -10.38 27.81
C GLU A 106 -22.86 -10.22 26.56
N GLY A 107 -22.21 -9.97 25.43
CA GLY A 107 -22.88 -9.66 24.17
C GLY A 107 -23.75 -10.81 23.67
N ILE A 108 -24.47 -10.60 22.57
CA ILE A 108 -25.29 -11.65 21.93
C ILE A 108 -24.43 -12.88 21.61
N PHE A 109 -23.19 -12.65 21.20
CA PHE A 109 -22.19 -13.68 20.94
C PHE A 109 -20.95 -13.52 21.81
N LYS A 110 -20.32 -14.66 22.17
CA LYS A 110 -19.06 -14.71 22.89
C LYS A 110 -17.94 -14.02 22.10
N GLN A 111 -17.34 -13.01 22.71
CA GLN A 111 -16.22 -12.26 22.12
C GLN A 111 -14.89 -12.90 22.50
N TYR A 112 -13.97 -13.00 21.54
CA TYR A 112 -12.67 -13.62 21.71
C TYR A 112 -11.56 -12.59 21.58
N LYS A 113 -10.63 -12.61 22.55
CA LYS A 113 -9.42 -11.81 22.51
C LYS A 113 -8.27 -12.66 22.00
N ILE A 114 -7.74 -12.31 20.83
CA ILE A 114 -6.56 -12.98 20.28
C ILE A 114 -5.36 -12.70 21.22
N PRO A 115 -4.61 -13.74 21.63
CA PRO A 115 -3.40 -13.56 22.40
C PRO A 115 -2.38 -12.67 21.67
N PHE A 116 -1.70 -11.81 22.42
CA PHE A 116 -0.82 -10.80 21.84
C PHE A 116 0.27 -11.41 20.95
N TYR A 117 0.90 -12.50 21.38
CA TYR A 117 1.97 -13.17 20.64
C TYR A 117 1.51 -13.69 19.27
N ILE A 118 0.31 -14.27 19.17
CA ILE A 118 -0.26 -14.76 17.90
C ILE A 118 -0.50 -13.58 16.96
N SER A 119 -1.19 -12.56 17.46
CA SER A 119 -1.53 -11.39 16.65
C SER A 119 -0.30 -10.67 16.11
N ASN A 120 0.74 -10.53 16.93
CA ASN A 120 1.96 -9.84 16.55
C ASN A 120 2.80 -10.67 15.57
N THR A 121 2.85 -11.99 15.75
CA THR A 121 3.55 -12.90 14.84
C THR A 121 2.94 -12.85 13.44
N ILE A 122 1.61 -13.02 13.34
CA ILE A 122 0.89 -12.93 12.06
C ILE A 122 1.13 -11.57 11.40
N ARG A 123 1.08 -10.48 12.19
CA ARG A 123 1.30 -9.13 11.68
C ARG A 123 2.69 -8.90 11.11
N ILE A 124 3.73 -9.40 11.78
CA ILE A 124 5.11 -9.28 11.30
C ILE A 124 5.32 -10.12 10.03
N VAL A 125 4.87 -11.37 10.05
CA VAL A 125 4.99 -12.27 8.88
C VAL A 125 4.27 -11.69 7.68
N PHE A 126 3.03 -11.22 7.86
CA PHE A 126 2.27 -10.59 6.78
C PHE A 126 2.94 -9.32 6.28
N PHE A 127 3.49 -8.47 7.16
CA PHE A 127 4.20 -7.27 6.73
C PHE A 127 5.42 -7.61 5.87
N ILE A 128 6.26 -8.55 6.30
CA ILE A 128 7.45 -8.98 5.55
C ILE A 128 7.04 -9.55 4.19
N LEU A 129 6.04 -10.45 4.18
CA LEU A 129 5.55 -11.07 2.95
C LEU A 129 4.95 -10.03 2.01
N PHE A 130 4.12 -9.13 2.52
CA PHE A 130 3.49 -8.06 1.75
C PHE A 130 4.54 -7.12 1.15
N THR A 131 5.55 -6.72 1.93
CA THR A 131 6.66 -5.90 1.43
C THR A 131 7.47 -6.64 0.37
N PHE A 132 7.80 -7.92 0.60
CA PHE A 132 8.54 -8.74 -0.36
C PHE A 132 7.77 -8.89 -1.68
N ILE A 133 6.47 -9.23 -1.61
CA ILE A 133 5.60 -9.31 -2.79
C ILE A 133 5.55 -7.96 -3.49
N ALA A 134 5.39 -6.84 -2.77
CA ALA A 134 5.35 -5.51 -3.38
C ALA A 134 6.64 -5.14 -4.14
N PHE A 135 7.80 -5.64 -3.71
CA PHE A 135 9.08 -5.40 -4.40
C PHE A 135 9.37 -6.37 -5.55
N VAL A 136 8.95 -7.63 -5.42
CA VAL A 136 9.27 -8.69 -6.41
C VAL A 136 8.17 -8.83 -7.46
N TRP A 137 6.91 -8.58 -7.10
CA TRP A 137 5.73 -8.75 -7.95
C TRP A 137 4.99 -7.41 -8.07
N SER A 138 4.93 -6.82 -9.26
CA SER A 138 4.07 -5.66 -9.55
C SER A 138 2.58 -6.00 -9.69
N PHE A 139 2.14 -7.17 -9.20
CA PHE A 139 0.77 -7.65 -9.40
C PHE A 139 -0.26 -6.93 -8.50
N ASP A 140 -1.45 -6.70 -9.06
CA ASP A 140 -2.62 -6.08 -8.43
C ASP A 140 -3.28 -6.89 -7.29
N ILE A 141 -2.60 -7.91 -6.74
CA ILE A 141 -3.08 -8.70 -5.60
C ILE A 141 -3.39 -7.77 -4.40
N VAL A 142 -2.66 -6.66 -4.30
CA VAL A 142 -2.87 -5.63 -3.29
C VAL A 142 -4.28 -5.05 -3.37
N GLU A 143 -4.86 -4.88 -4.56
CA GLU A 143 -6.22 -4.36 -4.72
C GLU A 143 -7.27 -5.37 -4.26
N ALA A 144 -7.08 -6.65 -4.58
CA ALA A 144 -7.99 -7.71 -4.15
C ALA A 144 -8.10 -7.82 -2.61
N ILE A 145 -6.97 -7.69 -1.91
CA ILE A 145 -6.87 -7.83 -0.44
C ILE A 145 -7.06 -6.48 0.28
N ASN A 146 -7.44 -5.42 -0.43
CA ASN A 146 -7.62 -4.10 0.15
C ASN A 146 -9.04 -3.91 0.73
N PRO A 147 -9.21 -3.85 2.07
CA PRO A 147 -10.53 -3.65 2.66
C PRO A 147 -11.08 -2.23 2.48
N PHE A 148 -10.25 -1.26 2.07
CA PHE A 148 -10.68 0.11 1.81
C PHE A 148 -11.40 0.26 0.47
N THR A 149 -11.44 -0.78 -0.36
CA THR A 149 -12.27 -0.81 -1.58
C THR A 149 -13.74 -0.58 -1.25
N ILE A 150 -14.22 -0.92 -0.04
CA ILE A 150 -15.58 -0.62 0.42
C ILE A 150 -15.97 0.88 0.28
N PHE A 151 -15.00 1.79 0.37
CA PHE A 151 -15.23 3.24 0.23
C PHE A 151 -15.01 3.75 -1.21
N LYS A 152 -14.67 2.85 -2.14
CA LYS A 152 -14.39 3.12 -3.55
C LYS A 152 -15.16 2.10 -4.42
N PRO A 153 -16.45 2.33 -4.68
CA PRO A 153 -17.30 1.37 -5.40
C PRO A 153 -16.78 1.02 -6.81
N ALA A 154 -16.01 1.92 -7.45
CA ALA A 154 -15.39 1.65 -8.76
C ALA A 154 -14.27 0.58 -8.72
N ALA A 155 -13.69 0.32 -7.56
CA ALA A 155 -12.61 -0.66 -7.35
C ALA A 155 -13.11 -1.94 -6.65
N LEU A 156 -14.44 -2.13 -6.55
CA LEU A 156 -15.02 -3.31 -5.92
C LEU A 156 -14.95 -4.51 -6.86
N THR A 157 -14.18 -5.50 -6.49
CA THR A 157 -14.21 -6.83 -7.14
C THR A 157 -15.04 -7.80 -6.29
N SER A 158 -15.56 -8.86 -6.91
CA SER A 158 -16.29 -9.92 -6.19
C SER A 158 -15.46 -10.54 -5.07
N ILE A 159 -14.14 -10.67 -5.28
CA ILE A 159 -13.19 -11.20 -4.29
C ILE A 159 -13.09 -10.25 -3.09
N SER A 160 -12.93 -8.94 -3.35
CA SER A 160 -12.84 -7.92 -2.30
C SER A 160 -14.12 -7.86 -1.46
N ILE A 161 -15.30 -8.00 -2.08
CA ILE A 161 -16.59 -8.02 -1.38
C ILE A 161 -16.65 -9.19 -0.38
N VAL A 162 -16.34 -10.40 -0.83
CA VAL A 162 -16.35 -11.59 0.04
C VAL A 162 -15.33 -11.42 1.16
N PHE A 163 -14.13 -10.93 0.85
CA PHE A 163 -13.10 -10.68 1.84
C PHE A 163 -13.52 -9.64 2.91
N ILE A 164 -14.08 -8.52 2.47
CA ILE A 164 -14.59 -7.47 3.37
C ILE A 164 -15.72 -8.02 4.24
N PHE A 165 -16.67 -8.73 3.64
CA PHE A 165 -17.79 -9.32 4.37
C PHE A 165 -17.29 -10.24 5.48
N LEU A 166 -16.36 -11.16 5.19
CA LEU A 166 -15.75 -12.05 6.18
C LEU A 166 -15.03 -11.26 7.30
N LEU A 167 -14.32 -10.18 6.95
CA LEU A 167 -13.66 -9.31 7.93
C LEU A 167 -14.67 -8.57 8.83
N LEU A 168 -15.78 -8.09 8.28
CA LEU A 168 -16.81 -7.39 9.05
C LEU A 168 -17.54 -8.36 9.98
N VAL A 169 -17.91 -9.54 9.50
CA VAL A 169 -18.49 -10.61 10.33
C VAL A 169 -17.51 -11.03 11.44
N SER A 170 -16.24 -11.22 11.11
CA SER A 170 -15.20 -11.53 12.12
C SER A 170 -15.07 -10.42 13.17
N SER A 171 -15.41 -9.18 12.83
CA SER A 171 -15.35 -8.04 13.75
C SER A 171 -16.47 -8.06 14.80
N LEU A 172 -17.49 -8.91 14.67
CA LEU A 172 -18.49 -9.14 15.74
C LEU A 172 -17.88 -9.95 16.91
N PHE A 173 -16.95 -10.85 16.59
CA PHE A 173 -16.35 -11.78 17.56
C PHE A 173 -14.98 -11.31 18.04
N ILE A 174 -14.19 -10.68 17.17
CA ILE A 174 -12.81 -10.31 17.43
C ILE A 174 -12.66 -8.79 17.36
N TYR A 175 -11.95 -8.22 18.33
CA TYR A 175 -11.64 -6.79 18.31
C TYR A 175 -10.70 -6.43 17.16
N ARG A 176 -11.23 -5.76 16.13
CA ARG A 176 -10.50 -5.17 14.99
C ARG A 176 -9.54 -6.15 14.27
N PRO A 177 -10.02 -7.28 13.73
CA PRO A 177 -9.21 -8.38 13.21
C PRO A 177 -8.16 -7.92 12.19
N TRP A 178 -8.56 -7.14 11.18
CA TRP A 178 -7.61 -6.65 10.17
C TRP A 178 -6.52 -5.72 10.73
N CYS A 179 -6.83 -4.88 11.73
CA CYS A 179 -5.83 -3.97 12.31
C CYS A 179 -4.82 -4.73 13.17
N HIS A 180 -5.25 -5.82 13.81
CA HIS A 180 -4.39 -6.64 14.65
C HIS A 180 -3.56 -7.68 13.87
N LEU A 181 -4.03 -8.12 12.70
CA LEU A 181 -3.43 -9.24 11.97
C LEU A 181 -2.72 -8.83 10.68
N PHE A 182 -3.28 -7.92 9.88
CA PHE A 182 -2.83 -7.71 8.49
C PHE A 182 -2.41 -6.27 8.20
N CYS A 183 -2.84 -5.29 9.00
CA CYS A 183 -2.58 -3.89 8.72
C CYS A 183 -1.09 -3.52 8.93
N PRO A 184 -0.37 -3.04 7.89
CA PRO A 184 1.04 -2.64 8.00
C PRO A 184 1.21 -1.42 8.93
N PHE A 185 0.30 -0.45 8.85
CA PHE A 185 0.26 0.70 9.76
C PHE A 185 0.08 0.28 11.23
N GLY A 186 -0.63 -0.82 11.49
CA GLY A 186 -0.78 -1.37 12.84
C GLY A 186 0.53 -1.90 13.41
N LEU A 187 1.44 -2.38 12.56
CA LEU A 187 2.79 -2.81 12.98
C LEU A 187 3.69 -1.60 13.21
N LEU A 188 3.75 -0.70 12.23
CA LEU A 188 4.55 0.52 12.33
C LEU A 188 4.18 1.35 13.56
N GLY A 189 2.88 1.53 13.82
CA GLY A 189 2.44 2.24 15.00
C GLY A 189 2.79 1.54 16.31
N TRP A 190 2.83 0.21 16.34
CA TRP A 190 3.30 -0.54 17.51
C TRP A 190 4.82 -0.37 17.75
N ILE A 191 5.62 -0.34 16.69
CA ILE A 191 7.07 -0.09 16.78
C ILE A 191 7.31 1.34 17.29
N VAL A 192 6.69 2.32 16.64
CA VAL A 192 6.81 3.75 16.97
C VAL A 192 6.33 4.05 18.38
N LYS A 193 5.30 3.36 18.87
CA LYS A 193 4.83 3.48 20.26
C LYS A 193 5.96 3.23 21.28
N LYS A 194 6.91 2.34 21.00
CA LYS A 194 8.02 2.08 21.95
C LYS A 194 8.86 3.33 22.21
N CYS A 195 8.87 4.28 21.26
CA CYS A 195 9.56 5.56 21.37
C CYS A 195 8.65 6.71 21.83
N SER A 196 7.32 6.50 21.94
CA SER A 196 6.39 7.55 22.32
C SER A 196 6.45 7.84 23.83
N ARG A 197 6.54 9.14 24.16
CA ARG A 197 6.65 9.68 25.52
C ARG A 197 5.31 9.62 26.29
N TYR A 198 4.18 9.67 25.59
CA TYR A 198 2.84 9.71 26.19
C TYR A 198 2.09 8.40 25.94
N LYS A 199 1.96 7.59 26.99
CA LYS A 199 1.22 6.33 26.97
C LYS A 199 -0.25 6.60 27.28
N ILE A 200 -1.01 7.03 26.28
CA ILE A 200 -2.48 6.98 26.31
C ILE A 200 -2.95 5.65 25.71
#